data_AF-A0AAW1QJV5-F1
#
_entry.id   AF-A0AAW1QJV5-F1
#
_cell.length_a   1.000
_cell.length_b   1.000
_cell.length_c   1.000
_cell.angle_alpha   90.00
_cell.angle_beta   90.00
_cell.angle_gamma   90.00
#
_symmetry.space_group_name_H-M   'P 1'
#
loop_
_entity.id
_entity.type
_entity.pdbx_description
1 polymer ?
#
loop_
_entity_poly.entity_id
_entity_poly.type
_entity_poly.pdbx_seq_one_letter_code
_entity_poly.pdbx_strand_id
1 'polypeptide(L)'
;MAALVPAKRLRLSHQEGTKLGLTADQITQIKSYMLRYMQDLARNSQGIVRQRVVAVACIFMRRFYVHLNFCEYDPRMVAPACLYLASKTEESLIQAKVLFHFMKRISGQHPIPILDMKQLFDLEMALMEELDFQLVTETPYDIMLKLLRQLQLENLGQPAWAALNDSYKTDVCLMHTPQTIALACILLACNVQKRELPPGVARLAVDFDQVYGAAMQILQLSARLPDIDAATCSAWIALAAQEDGTNGSRALGAPAC
;
A
#
# COMPACT_ATOMS: atom_id res chain seq x y z
N MET A 1 -9.20 -7.46 -14.38
CA MET A 1 -7.98 -7.82 -13.62
C MET A 1 -7.00 -6.68 -13.82
N ALA A 2 -6.75 -5.85 -12.81
CA ALA A 2 -5.88 -4.69 -12.99
C ALA A 2 -4.44 -5.13 -13.31
N ALA A 3 -3.84 -4.51 -14.31
CA ALA A 3 -2.58 -4.96 -14.88
C ALA A 3 -1.40 -4.79 -13.89
N LEU A 4 -0.47 -5.75 -13.91
CA LEU A 4 0.80 -5.61 -13.20
C LEU A 4 1.60 -4.44 -13.81
N VAL A 5 2.28 -3.68 -12.96
CA VAL A 5 3.08 -2.54 -13.39
C VAL A 5 4.44 -3.04 -13.88
N PRO A 6 4.87 -2.71 -15.10
CA PRO A 6 6.19 -3.08 -15.59
C PRO A 6 7.29 -2.49 -14.69
N ALA A 7 8.30 -3.30 -14.35
CA ALA A 7 9.41 -2.87 -13.47
C ALA A 7 10.12 -1.60 -13.96
N LYS A 8 10.20 -1.40 -15.28
CA LYS A 8 10.76 -0.17 -15.87
C LYS A 8 9.96 1.07 -15.47
N ARG A 9 8.62 1.00 -15.49
CA ARG A 9 7.75 2.14 -15.13
C ARG A 9 7.87 2.47 -13.64
N LEU A 10 7.90 1.46 -12.78
CA LEU A 10 8.08 1.64 -11.34
C LEU A 10 9.43 2.31 -11.02
N ARG A 11 10.51 1.89 -11.69
CA ARG A 11 11.82 2.54 -11.55
C ARG A 11 11.81 4.00 -11.98
N LEU A 12 11.11 4.32 -13.07
CA LEU A 12 10.96 5.72 -13.53
C LEU A 12 10.20 6.56 -12.51
N SER A 13 9.09 6.06 -11.97
CA SER A 13 8.34 6.72 -10.89
C SER A 13 9.23 7.00 -9.67
N HIS A 14 10.03 6.01 -9.24
CA HIS A 14 10.97 6.21 -8.13
C HIS A 14 12.02 7.27 -8.45
N GLN A 15 12.53 7.30 -9.68
CA GLN A 15 13.49 8.32 -10.14
C GLN A 15 12.87 9.72 -10.18
N GLU A 16 11.61 9.84 -10.60
CA GLU A 16 10.87 11.10 -10.58
C GLU A 16 10.69 11.62 -9.15
N GLY A 17 10.34 10.73 -8.20
CA GLY A 17 10.33 11.09 -6.78
C GLY A 17 11.69 11.55 -6.25
N THR A 18 12.79 10.98 -6.76
CA THR A 18 14.15 11.40 -6.38
C THR A 18 14.56 12.77 -6.91
N LYS A 19 13.93 13.25 -7.99
CA LYS A 19 14.17 14.62 -8.49
C LYS A 19 13.59 15.71 -7.58
N LEU A 20 12.78 15.34 -6.61
CA LEU A 20 12.15 16.22 -5.62
C LEU A 20 12.91 16.24 -4.29
N GLY A 21 14.20 15.87 -4.30
CA GLY A 21 15.07 15.90 -3.11
C GLY A 21 14.92 14.72 -2.16
N LEU A 22 13.99 13.80 -2.44
CA LEU A 22 13.76 12.59 -1.63
C LEU A 22 14.62 11.41 -2.08
N THR A 23 15.29 10.73 -1.17
CA THR A 23 15.97 9.47 -1.51
C THR A 23 14.96 8.34 -1.74
N ALA A 24 15.34 7.31 -2.49
CA ALA A 24 14.49 6.13 -2.69
C ALA A 24 14.09 5.43 -1.37
N ASP A 25 14.98 5.45 -0.38
CA ASP A 25 14.70 4.92 0.96
C ASP A 25 13.66 5.79 1.68
N GLN A 26 13.76 7.12 1.61
CA GLN A 26 12.77 8.04 2.19
C GLN A 26 11.38 7.85 1.56
N ILE A 27 11.31 7.72 0.23
CA ILE A 27 10.06 7.43 -0.49
C ILE A 27 9.44 6.14 0.04
N THR A 28 10.25 5.11 0.20
CA THR A 28 9.80 3.80 0.69
C THR A 28 9.33 3.86 2.15
N GLN A 29 10.01 4.63 2.99
CA GLN A 29 9.61 4.87 4.39
C GLN A 29 8.33 5.69 4.50
N ILE A 30 8.12 6.69 3.63
CA ILE A 30 6.85 7.44 3.54
C ILE A 30 5.71 6.49 3.18
N LYS A 31 5.86 5.65 2.14
CA LYS A 31 4.84 4.66 1.76
C LYS A 31 4.54 3.67 2.90
N SER A 32 5.57 3.22 3.62
CA SER A 32 5.41 2.34 4.80
C SER A 32 4.70 3.04 5.96
N TYR A 33 5.02 4.31 6.21
CA TYR A 33 4.35 5.13 7.23
C TYR A 33 2.87 5.35 6.90
N MET A 34 2.53 5.58 5.64
CA MET A 34 1.13 5.71 5.18
C MET A 34 0.35 4.39 5.31
N LEU A 35 0.97 3.25 5.01
CA LEU A 35 0.37 1.95 5.29
C LEU A 35 0.07 1.77 6.79
N ARG A 36 1.03 2.10 7.65
CA ARG A 36 0.86 2.04 9.10
C ARG A 36 -0.29 2.93 9.57
N TYR A 37 -0.37 4.15 9.04
CA TYR A 37 -1.49 5.06 9.30
C TYR A 37 -2.86 4.44 8.94
N MET A 38 -3.00 3.83 7.76
CA MET A 38 -4.25 3.15 7.37
C MET A 38 -4.55 1.92 8.25
N GLN A 39 -3.52 1.18 8.67
CA GLN A 39 -3.67 0.06 9.59
C GLN A 39 -4.13 0.53 10.98
N ASP A 40 -3.58 1.64 11.48
CA ASP A 40 -3.94 2.20 12.78
C ASP A 40 -5.34 2.82 12.75
N LEU A 41 -5.77 3.43 11.63
CA LEU A 41 -7.18 3.78 11.39
C LEU A 41 -8.07 2.54 11.52
N ALA A 42 -7.69 1.44 10.86
CA ALA A 42 -8.50 0.23 10.86
C ALA A 42 -8.58 -0.42 12.25
N ARG A 43 -7.47 -0.53 12.97
CA ARG A 43 -7.44 -1.01 14.36
C ARG A 43 -8.31 -0.17 15.29
N ASN A 44 -8.35 1.15 15.06
CA ASN A 44 -9.13 2.07 15.86
C ASN A 44 -10.60 2.22 15.42
N SER A 45 -11.01 1.53 14.34
CA SER A 45 -12.37 1.59 13.80
C SER A 45 -13.37 0.63 14.44
N GLN A 46 -13.01 -0.05 15.54
CA GLN A 46 -13.86 -1.03 16.22
C GLN A 46 -14.38 -2.16 15.29
N GLY A 47 -13.57 -2.57 14.31
CA GLY A 47 -13.90 -3.66 13.38
C GLY A 47 -14.72 -3.23 12.16
N ILE A 48 -15.04 -1.94 12.01
CA ILE A 48 -15.73 -1.41 10.82
C ILE A 48 -14.84 -1.53 9.58
N VAL A 49 -13.56 -1.20 9.70
CA VAL A 49 -12.60 -1.32 8.60
C VAL A 49 -11.90 -2.67 8.66
N ARG A 50 -12.20 -3.53 7.68
CA ARG A 50 -11.58 -4.86 7.56
C ARG A 50 -10.18 -4.76 6.97
N GLN A 51 -9.32 -5.74 7.29
CA GLN A 51 -7.95 -5.80 6.75
C GLN A 51 -7.91 -5.82 5.21
N ARG A 52 -8.91 -6.46 4.58
CA ARG A 52 -9.06 -6.49 3.12
C ARG A 52 -9.24 -5.09 2.52
N VAL A 53 -9.99 -4.20 3.19
CA VAL A 53 -10.17 -2.80 2.77
C VAL A 53 -8.84 -2.05 2.84
N VAL A 54 -8.07 -2.23 3.92
CA VAL A 54 -6.73 -1.60 4.07
C VAL A 54 -5.77 -2.05 2.97
N ALA A 55 -5.81 -3.33 2.61
CA ALA A 55 -4.98 -3.87 1.54
C ALA A 55 -5.33 -3.29 0.17
N VAL A 56 -6.62 -3.21 -0.18
CA VAL A 56 -7.08 -2.59 -1.43
C VAL A 56 -6.73 -1.10 -1.45
N ALA A 57 -6.93 -0.38 -0.34
CA ALA A 57 -6.53 1.01 -0.20
C ALA A 57 -5.02 1.21 -0.40
N CYS A 58 -4.20 0.30 0.11
CA CYS A 58 -2.76 0.31 -0.14
C CYS A 58 -2.45 0.12 -1.64
N ILE A 59 -3.10 -0.83 -2.32
CA ILE A 59 -2.91 -1.05 -3.76
C ILE A 59 -3.31 0.20 -4.56
N PHE A 60 -4.43 0.84 -4.23
CA PHE A 60 -4.86 2.10 -4.85
C PHE A 60 -3.82 3.20 -4.65
N MET A 61 -3.37 3.42 -3.42
CA MET A 61 -2.32 4.41 -3.13
C MET A 61 -1.03 4.11 -3.89
N ARG A 62 -0.63 2.84 -3.94
CA ARG A 62 0.59 2.41 -4.65
C ARG A 62 0.48 2.69 -6.14
N ARG A 63 -0.66 2.39 -6.77
CA ARG A 63 -0.92 2.65 -8.19
C ARG A 63 -1.00 4.15 -8.50
N PHE A 64 -1.68 4.93 -7.66
CA PHE A 64 -1.80 6.38 -7.80
C PHE A 64 -0.42 7.05 -7.90
N TYR A 65 0.51 6.66 -7.04
CA TYR A 65 1.88 7.19 -7.06
C TYR A 65 2.85 6.49 -8.05
N VAL A 66 2.35 5.67 -8.99
CA VAL A 66 3.15 5.20 -10.13
C VAL A 66 3.27 6.31 -11.19
N HIS A 67 2.32 7.23 -11.24
CA HIS A 67 2.24 8.28 -12.25
C HIS A 67 2.26 9.69 -11.66
N LEU A 68 1.88 9.83 -10.40
CA LEU A 68 1.91 11.07 -9.65
C LEU A 68 3.03 11.04 -8.60
N ASN A 69 3.40 12.23 -8.12
CA ASN A 69 4.40 12.38 -7.07
C ASN A 69 3.78 12.87 -5.74
N PHE A 70 4.55 12.80 -4.64
CA PHE A 70 4.07 13.18 -3.30
C PHE A 70 3.86 14.68 -3.10
N CYS A 71 4.32 15.52 -4.05
CA CYS A 71 4.14 16.97 -4.00
C CYS A 71 2.82 17.40 -4.62
N GLU A 72 2.42 16.76 -5.72
CA GLU A 72 1.13 17.01 -6.38
C GLU A 72 -0.05 16.67 -5.46
N TYR A 73 0.06 15.53 -4.77
CA TYR A 73 -0.95 15.07 -3.84
C TYR A 73 -0.31 14.60 -2.54
N ASP A 74 -0.65 15.28 -1.44
CA ASP A 74 -0.13 14.96 -0.11
C ASP A 74 -0.58 13.53 0.30
N PRO A 75 0.36 12.59 0.51
CA PRO A 75 0.03 11.21 0.84
C PRO A 75 -0.77 11.08 2.14
N ARG A 76 -0.64 12.04 3.06
CA ARG A 76 -1.40 12.09 4.31
C ARG A 76 -2.90 12.30 4.08
N MET A 77 -3.28 12.94 2.98
CA MET A 77 -4.68 13.15 2.56
C MET A 77 -5.16 12.07 1.58
N VAL A 78 -4.26 11.54 0.74
CA VAL A 78 -4.56 10.45 -0.19
C VAL A 78 -4.83 9.13 0.55
N ALA A 79 -4.05 8.78 1.58
CA ALA A 79 -4.23 7.54 2.33
C ALA A 79 -5.66 7.34 2.88
N PRO A 80 -6.29 8.30 3.59
CA PRO A 80 -7.68 8.15 4.03
C PRO A 80 -8.68 8.17 2.87
N ALA A 81 -8.41 8.90 1.78
CA ALA A 81 -9.26 8.87 0.58
C ALA A 81 -9.23 7.49 -0.12
N CYS A 82 -8.07 6.86 -0.22
CA CYS A 82 -7.93 5.47 -0.70
C CYS A 82 -8.72 4.50 0.18
N LEU A 83 -8.70 4.68 1.51
CA LEU A 83 -9.45 3.84 2.43
C LEU A 83 -10.97 4.02 2.25
N TYR A 84 -11.41 5.26 2.03
CA TYR A 84 -12.80 5.59 1.74
C TYR A 84 -13.28 4.92 0.44
N LEU A 85 -12.54 5.10 -0.66
CA LEU A 85 -12.84 4.50 -1.96
C LEU A 85 -12.83 2.97 -1.88
N ALA A 86 -11.79 2.38 -1.28
CA ALA A 86 -11.69 0.92 -1.10
C ALA A 86 -12.85 0.35 -0.27
N SER A 87 -13.38 1.11 0.69
CA SER A 87 -14.54 0.66 1.48
C SER A 87 -15.81 0.54 0.63
N LYS A 88 -15.95 1.39 -0.40
CA LYS A 88 -17.05 1.32 -1.36
C LYS A 88 -16.89 0.11 -2.29
N THR A 89 -15.69 -0.11 -2.81
CA THR A 89 -15.42 -1.20 -3.76
C THR A 89 -15.51 -2.59 -3.11
N GLU A 90 -15.19 -2.69 -1.82
CA GLU A 90 -15.25 -3.94 -1.05
C GLU A 90 -16.57 -4.13 -0.29
N GLU A 91 -17.61 -3.35 -0.61
CA GLU A 91 -18.96 -3.42 0.00
C GLU A 91 -18.94 -3.32 1.55
N SER A 92 -17.94 -2.62 2.08
CA SER A 92 -17.74 -2.38 3.52
C SER A 92 -17.90 -0.90 3.83
N LEU A 93 -19.03 -0.32 3.39
CA LEU A 93 -19.27 1.12 3.31
C LEU A 93 -18.94 1.87 4.61
N ILE A 94 -17.99 2.79 4.53
CA ILE A 94 -17.67 3.73 5.62
C ILE A 94 -18.28 5.09 5.27
N GLN A 95 -19.05 5.69 6.18
CA GLN A 95 -19.53 7.05 5.99
C GLN A 95 -18.37 8.05 6.20
N ALA A 96 -18.29 9.12 5.40
CA ALA A 96 -17.22 10.12 5.51
C ALA A 96 -17.09 10.70 6.93
N LYS A 97 -18.21 11.02 7.59
CA LYS A 97 -18.22 11.51 8.98
C LYS A 97 -17.62 10.50 9.97
N VAL A 98 -17.84 9.21 9.74
CA VAL A 98 -17.29 8.12 10.56
C VAL A 98 -15.79 7.98 10.32
N LEU A 99 -15.34 8.08 9.06
CA LEU A 99 -13.91 8.13 8.75
C LEU A 99 -13.22 9.32 9.45
N PHE A 100 -13.79 10.52 9.36
CA PHE A 100 -13.26 11.72 10.05
C PHE A 100 -13.21 11.54 11.57
N HIS A 101 -14.19 10.86 12.16
CA HIS A 101 -14.18 10.52 13.57
C HIS A 101 -12.97 9.63 13.92
N PHE A 102 -12.68 8.59 13.12
CA PHE A 102 -11.50 7.74 13.34
C PHE A 102 -10.18 8.50 13.16
N MET A 103 -10.09 9.36 12.14
CA MET A 103 -8.92 10.21 11.92
C MET A 103 -8.64 11.11 13.12
N LYS A 104 -9.69 11.75 13.67
CA LYS A 104 -9.59 12.58 14.88
C LYS A 104 -9.15 11.77 16.10
N ARG A 105 -9.58 10.51 16.22
CA ARG A 105 -9.22 9.64 17.36
C ARG A 105 -7.73 9.30 17.40
N ILE A 106 -7.10 9.18 16.24
CA ILE A 106 -5.66 8.84 16.12
C ILE A 106 -4.78 10.06 15.82
N SER A 107 -5.32 11.27 15.83
CA SER A 107 -4.59 12.49 15.45
C SER A 107 -3.38 12.78 16.35
N GLY A 108 -3.40 12.32 17.61
CA GLY A 108 -2.26 12.41 18.51
C GLY A 108 -1.08 11.51 18.11
N GLN A 109 -1.34 10.39 17.44
CA GLN A 109 -0.32 9.49 16.90
C GLN A 109 0.09 9.89 15.47
N HIS A 110 -0.86 10.45 14.73
CA HIS A 110 -0.72 10.86 13.33
C HIS A 110 -1.25 12.28 13.13
N PRO A 111 -0.43 13.33 13.37
CA PRO A 111 -0.76 14.72 13.09
C PRO A 111 -0.83 14.95 11.57
N ILE A 112 -2.00 14.66 11.00
CA ILE A 112 -2.28 14.77 9.57
C ILE A 112 -3.10 16.04 9.31
N PRO A 113 -2.93 16.71 8.15
CA PRO A 113 -3.74 17.86 7.78
C PRO A 113 -5.24 17.59 7.89
N ILE A 114 -6.00 18.63 8.24
CA ILE A 114 -7.46 18.52 8.31
C ILE A 114 -7.98 18.25 6.91
N LEU A 115 -8.61 17.10 6.72
CA LEU A 115 -9.30 16.72 5.50
C LEU A 115 -10.78 17.08 5.65
N ASP A 116 -11.26 18.00 4.82
CA ASP A 116 -12.69 18.32 4.76
C ASP A 116 -13.47 17.38 3.82
N MET A 117 -14.80 17.50 3.84
CA MET A 117 -15.68 16.64 3.06
C MET A 117 -15.56 16.88 1.55
N LYS A 118 -15.29 18.11 1.13
CA LYS A 118 -15.13 18.47 -0.28
C LYS A 118 -13.83 17.87 -0.81
N GLN A 119 -12.73 18.08 -0.10
CA GLN A 119 -11.41 17.54 -0.41
C GLN A 119 -11.42 16.01 -0.46
N LEU A 120 -12.12 15.34 0.45
CA LEU A 120 -12.25 13.89 0.41
C LEU A 120 -12.91 13.42 -0.90
N PHE A 121 -13.96 14.09 -1.35
CA PHE A 121 -14.66 13.74 -2.60
C PHE A 121 -13.87 14.12 -3.85
N ASP A 122 -13.19 15.27 -3.84
CA ASP A 122 -12.30 15.67 -4.93
C ASP A 122 -11.16 14.65 -5.09
N LEU A 123 -10.54 14.22 -3.97
CA LEU A 123 -9.51 13.18 -3.98
C LEU A 123 -10.05 11.82 -4.39
N GLU A 124 -11.27 11.45 -3.96
CA GLU A 124 -11.92 10.23 -4.41
C GLU A 124 -12.08 10.22 -5.94
N MET A 125 -12.51 11.35 -6.53
CA MET A 125 -12.65 11.47 -7.98
C MET A 125 -11.30 11.36 -8.68
N ALA A 126 -10.29 12.10 -8.20
CA ALA A 126 -8.93 12.05 -8.75
C ALA A 126 -8.32 10.64 -8.67
N LEU A 127 -8.57 9.91 -7.57
CA LEU A 127 -8.16 8.51 -7.43
C LEU A 127 -8.82 7.62 -8.48
N MET A 128 -10.12 7.76 -8.72
CA MET A 128 -10.81 6.94 -9.71
C MET A 128 -10.30 7.23 -11.14
N GLU A 129 -10.06 8.50 -11.46
CA GLU A 129 -9.52 8.92 -12.75
C GLU A 129 -8.11 8.37 -12.99
N GLU A 130 -7.20 8.54 -12.02
CA GLU A 130 -5.81 8.05 -12.13
C GLU A 130 -5.71 6.51 -12.14
N LEU A 131 -6.65 5.83 -11.51
CA LEU A 131 -6.73 4.37 -11.54
C LEU A 131 -7.39 3.82 -12.82
N ASP A 132 -7.72 4.68 -13.80
CA ASP A 132 -8.49 4.33 -15.00
C ASP A 132 -9.80 3.57 -14.66
N PHE A 133 -10.42 3.90 -13.52
CA PHE A 133 -11.57 3.21 -12.94
C PHE A 133 -11.37 1.69 -12.74
N GLN A 134 -10.12 1.20 -12.70
CA GLN A 134 -9.77 -0.20 -12.44
C GLN A 134 -9.80 -0.53 -10.95
N LEU A 135 -11.00 -0.50 -10.37
CA LEU A 135 -11.21 -0.62 -8.92
C LEU A 135 -11.27 -2.07 -8.42
N VAL A 136 -11.58 -3.04 -9.30
CA VAL A 136 -11.65 -4.46 -8.92
C VAL A 136 -10.25 -5.00 -8.64
N THR A 137 -9.96 -5.26 -7.36
CA THR A 137 -8.63 -5.64 -6.89
C THR A 137 -8.68 -6.96 -6.13
N GLU A 138 -7.95 -7.96 -6.63
CA GLU A 138 -7.76 -9.22 -5.92
C GLU A 138 -6.64 -9.08 -4.89
N THR A 139 -6.89 -9.58 -3.67
CA THR A 139 -5.89 -9.60 -2.59
C THR A 139 -5.43 -11.03 -2.30
N PRO A 140 -4.17 -11.23 -1.89
CA PRO A 140 -3.59 -12.56 -1.64
C PRO A 140 -4.15 -13.30 -0.41
N TYR A 141 -4.94 -12.67 0.46
CA TYR A 141 -5.39 -13.26 1.73
C TYR A 141 -6.20 -14.55 1.54
N ASP A 142 -7.25 -14.50 0.71
CA ASP A 142 -8.11 -15.66 0.46
C ASP A 142 -7.36 -16.78 -0.29
N ILE A 143 -6.45 -16.40 -1.18
CA ILE A 143 -5.60 -17.33 -1.93
C ILE A 143 -4.62 -18.03 -0.98
N MET A 144 -3.98 -17.28 -0.08
CA MET A 144 -3.08 -17.83 0.93
C MET A 144 -3.79 -18.86 1.81
N LEU A 145 -5.01 -18.58 2.28
CA LEU A 145 -5.78 -19.54 3.08
C LEU A 145 -6.15 -20.81 2.31
N LYS A 146 -6.37 -20.72 0.99
CA LYS A 146 -6.61 -21.89 0.12
C LYS A 146 -5.32 -22.69 -0.06
N LEU A 147 -4.20 -22.02 -0.32
CA LEU A 147 -2.89 -22.66 -0.51
C LEU A 147 -2.42 -23.36 0.78
N LEU A 148 -2.56 -22.73 1.94
CA LEU A 148 -2.22 -23.34 3.24
C LEU A 148 -2.99 -24.64 3.46
N ARG A 149 -4.29 -24.68 3.15
CA ARG A 149 -5.10 -25.91 3.22
C ARG A 149 -4.69 -26.95 2.19
N GLN A 150 -4.48 -26.55 0.95
CA GLN A 150 -4.04 -27.46 -0.12
C GLN A 150 -2.70 -28.12 0.18
N LEU A 151 -1.80 -27.39 0.85
CA LEU A 151 -0.45 -27.84 1.20
C LEU A 151 -0.36 -28.47 2.60
N GLN A 152 -1.45 -28.55 3.36
CA GLN A 152 -1.48 -29.06 4.74
C GLN A 152 -0.53 -28.28 5.67
N LEU A 153 -0.52 -26.96 5.54
CA LEU A 153 0.33 -26.01 6.26
C LEU A 153 -0.48 -25.02 7.11
N GLU A 154 -1.70 -25.35 7.51
CA GLU A 154 -2.60 -24.42 8.23
C GLU A 154 -2.00 -23.89 9.54
N ASN A 155 -1.10 -24.66 10.16
CA ASN A 155 -0.34 -24.23 11.34
C ASN A 155 0.60 -23.05 11.08
N LEU A 156 0.91 -22.74 9.81
CA LEU A 156 1.69 -21.58 9.39
C LEU A 156 0.83 -20.36 9.02
N GLY A 157 -0.48 -20.43 9.23
CA GLY A 157 -1.40 -19.35 8.84
C GLY A 157 -1.06 -18.00 9.47
N GLN A 158 -0.79 -17.95 10.77
CA GLN A 158 -0.45 -16.71 11.45
C GLN A 158 0.88 -16.09 10.99
N PRO A 159 2.02 -16.81 10.93
CA PRO A 159 3.27 -16.23 10.41
C PRO A 159 3.18 -15.86 8.93
N ALA A 160 2.48 -16.65 8.10
CA ALA A 160 2.27 -16.30 6.69
C ALA A 160 1.42 -15.02 6.53
N TRP A 161 0.38 -14.86 7.37
CA TRP A 161 -0.45 -13.65 7.40
C TRP A 161 0.34 -12.42 7.83
N ALA A 162 1.23 -12.56 8.83
CA ALA A 162 2.11 -11.47 9.25
C ALA A 162 3.05 -11.02 8.11
N ALA A 163 3.72 -11.99 7.46
CA ALA A 163 4.55 -11.72 6.28
C ALA A 163 3.76 -11.07 5.15
N LEU A 164 2.50 -11.47 4.97
CA LEU A 164 1.63 -10.89 3.94
C LEU A 164 1.25 -9.45 4.26
N ASN A 165 1.00 -9.10 5.52
CA ASN A 165 0.79 -7.70 5.91
C ASN A 165 2.03 -6.84 5.66
N ASP A 166 3.22 -7.39 5.93
CA ASP A 166 4.49 -6.71 5.66
C ASP A 166 4.78 -6.57 4.16
N SER A 167 4.23 -7.46 3.32
CA SER A 167 4.40 -7.37 1.86
C SER A 167 3.91 -6.03 1.29
N TYR A 168 2.87 -5.43 1.88
CA TYR A 168 2.34 -4.13 1.47
C TYR A 168 3.25 -2.94 1.80
N LYS A 169 4.33 -3.14 2.57
CA LYS A 169 5.39 -2.13 2.76
C LYS A 169 6.26 -2.01 1.51
N THR A 170 6.33 -3.08 0.70
CA THR A 170 7.05 -3.13 -0.58
C THR A 170 6.12 -2.84 -1.77
N ASP A 171 6.68 -2.77 -2.97
CA ASP A 171 5.92 -2.64 -4.22
C ASP A 171 5.55 -4.00 -4.86
N VAL A 172 5.74 -5.13 -4.14
CA VAL A 172 5.42 -6.48 -4.70
C VAL A 172 3.97 -6.62 -5.14
N CYS A 173 3.04 -5.88 -4.50
CA CYS A 173 1.63 -5.83 -4.88
C CYS A 173 1.37 -5.22 -6.27
N LEU A 174 2.34 -4.50 -6.83
CA LEU A 174 2.28 -3.97 -8.20
C LEU A 174 2.99 -4.89 -9.20
N MET A 175 3.98 -5.66 -8.76
CA MET A 175 4.89 -6.42 -9.63
C MET A 175 4.53 -7.90 -9.78
N HIS A 176 3.86 -8.48 -8.78
CA HIS A 176 3.60 -9.91 -8.72
C HIS A 176 2.11 -10.19 -8.57
N THR A 177 1.67 -11.35 -9.06
CA THR A 177 0.28 -11.78 -8.91
C THR A 177 -0.03 -12.06 -7.42
N PRO A 178 -1.30 -11.93 -6.99
CA PRO A 178 -1.70 -12.31 -5.64
C PRO A 178 -1.32 -13.76 -5.26
N GLN A 179 -1.36 -14.70 -6.22
CA GLN A 179 -0.92 -16.08 -5.99
C GLN A 179 0.58 -16.18 -5.72
N THR A 180 1.41 -15.49 -6.49
CA THR A 180 2.87 -15.43 -6.28
C THR A 180 3.20 -14.84 -4.91
N ILE A 181 2.54 -13.74 -4.53
CA ILE A 181 2.75 -13.07 -3.23
C ILE A 181 2.33 -13.99 -2.08
N ALA A 182 1.17 -14.64 -2.19
CA ALA A 182 0.68 -15.59 -1.18
C ALA A 182 1.68 -16.74 -0.96
N LEU A 183 2.17 -17.35 -2.05
CA LEU A 183 3.13 -18.43 -1.95
C LEU A 183 4.49 -17.96 -1.40
N ALA A 184 4.94 -16.75 -1.77
CA ALA A 184 6.14 -16.15 -1.21
C ALA A 184 6.03 -15.94 0.32
N CYS A 185 4.88 -15.52 0.81
CA CYS A 185 4.64 -15.35 2.25
C CYS A 185 4.60 -16.69 2.99
N ILE A 186 4.03 -17.74 2.38
CA ILE A 186 4.07 -19.11 2.93
C ILE A 186 5.51 -19.62 2.98
N LEU A 187 6.30 -19.41 1.92
CA LEU A 187 7.72 -19.76 1.88
C LEU A 187 8.50 -19.06 3.01
N LEU A 188 8.28 -17.77 3.22
CA LEU A 188 8.91 -17.03 4.33
C LEU A 188 8.50 -17.61 5.70
N ALA A 189 7.22 -17.94 5.89
CA ALA A 189 6.74 -18.56 7.12
C ALA A 189 7.35 -19.95 7.36
N CYS A 190 7.49 -20.77 6.32
CA CYS A 190 8.20 -22.04 6.35
C CYS A 190 9.65 -21.86 6.82
N ASN A 191 10.37 -20.90 6.22
CA ASN A 191 11.76 -20.61 6.57
C ASN A 191 11.91 -20.18 8.03
N VAL A 192 11.05 -19.29 8.53
CA VAL A 192 11.06 -18.85 9.94
C VAL A 192 10.82 -20.02 10.89
N GLN A 193 9.93 -20.94 10.53
CA GLN A 193 9.59 -22.11 11.32
C GLN A 193 10.52 -23.32 11.05
N LYS A 194 11.59 -23.13 10.26
CA LYS A 194 12.54 -24.17 9.86
C LYS A 194 11.86 -25.42 9.26
N ARG A 195 10.85 -25.20 8.42
CA ARG A 195 10.13 -26.24 7.68
C ARG A 195 10.40 -26.12 6.19
N GLU A 196 10.45 -27.26 5.52
CA GLU A 196 10.52 -27.30 4.07
C GLU A 196 9.12 -27.14 3.45
N LEU A 197 9.08 -26.61 2.23
CA LEU A 197 7.85 -26.61 1.46
C LEU A 197 7.48 -28.06 1.06
N PRO A 198 6.21 -28.47 1.20
CA PRO A 198 5.78 -29.79 0.78
C PRO A 198 6.01 -30.04 -0.71
N PRO A 199 6.23 -31.29 -1.16
CA PRO A 199 6.41 -31.61 -2.57
C PRO A 199 5.18 -31.26 -3.43
N GLY A 200 4.00 -31.11 -2.81
CA GLY A 200 2.77 -30.66 -3.47
C GLY A 200 2.87 -29.27 -4.11
N VAL A 201 3.81 -28.42 -3.68
CA VAL A 201 4.00 -27.08 -4.28
C VAL A 201 4.46 -27.19 -5.74
N ALA A 202 5.18 -28.25 -6.12
CA ALA A 202 5.61 -28.47 -7.50
C ALA A 202 4.44 -28.68 -8.50
N ARG A 203 3.23 -28.95 -7.99
CA ARG A 203 2.01 -29.09 -8.82
C ARG A 203 1.32 -27.74 -9.08
N LEU A 204 1.75 -26.68 -8.41
CA LEU A 204 1.21 -25.35 -8.62
C LEU A 204 1.80 -24.77 -9.91
N ALA A 205 0.94 -24.27 -10.80
CA ALA A 205 1.36 -23.57 -12.02
C ALA A 205 1.86 -22.15 -11.68
N VAL A 206 2.98 -22.05 -10.98
CA VAL A 206 3.58 -20.78 -10.55
C VAL A 206 5.07 -20.78 -10.88
N ASP A 207 5.55 -19.65 -11.37
CA ASP A 207 6.98 -19.40 -11.58
C ASP A 207 7.69 -19.17 -10.25
N PHE A 208 8.51 -20.14 -9.82
CA PHE A 208 9.21 -20.08 -8.55
C PHE A 208 10.29 -18.98 -8.51
N ASP A 209 10.86 -18.60 -9.64
CA ASP A 209 11.84 -17.49 -9.67
C ASP A 209 11.17 -16.19 -9.24
N GLN A 210 9.91 -15.98 -9.65
CA GLN A 210 9.11 -14.85 -9.19
C GLN A 210 8.72 -14.97 -7.72
N VAL A 211 8.44 -16.18 -7.23
CA VAL A 211 8.14 -16.42 -5.81
C VAL A 211 9.34 -16.08 -4.93
N TYR A 212 10.53 -16.57 -5.29
CA TYR A 212 11.77 -16.23 -4.58
C TYR A 212 12.10 -14.75 -4.68
N GLY A 213 11.92 -14.14 -5.85
CA GLY A 213 12.10 -12.71 -6.05
C GLY A 213 11.19 -11.86 -5.17
N ALA A 214 9.90 -12.22 -5.06
CA ALA A 214 8.95 -11.55 -4.17
C ALA A 214 9.31 -11.76 -2.70
N ALA A 215 9.65 -12.99 -2.29
CA ALA A 215 10.03 -13.31 -0.91
C ALA A 215 11.26 -12.52 -0.46
N MET A 216 12.28 -12.42 -1.31
CA MET A 216 13.49 -11.65 -1.03
C MET A 216 13.21 -10.15 -0.87
N GLN A 217 12.36 -9.57 -1.71
CA GLN A 217 11.98 -8.15 -1.59
C GLN A 217 11.24 -7.86 -0.28
N ILE A 218 10.31 -8.75 0.12
CA ILE A 218 9.59 -8.63 1.40
C ILE A 218 10.56 -8.71 2.58
N LEU A 219 11.50 -9.66 2.56
CA LEU A 219 12.47 -9.87 3.64
C LEU A 219 13.52 -8.75 3.73
N GLN A 220 14.04 -8.28 2.60
CA GLN A 220 15.06 -7.24 2.57
C GLN A 220 14.52 -5.91 3.11
N LEU A 221 13.27 -5.57 2.78
CA LEU A 221 12.69 -4.32 3.25
C LEU A 221 12.48 -4.31 4.76
N SER A 222 11.92 -5.40 5.30
CA SER A 222 11.64 -5.50 6.75
C SER A 222 12.90 -5.48 7.62
N ALA A 223 14.05 -5.88 7.06
CA ALA A 223 15.33 -5.87 7.76
C ALA A 223 16.13 -4.56 7.58
N ARG A 224 15.94 -3.83 6.48
CA ARG A 224 16.84 -2.72 6.07
C ARG A 224 16.39 -1.35 6.58
N LEU A 225 15.09 -1.06 6.58
CA LEU A 225 14.61 0.31 6.80
C LEU A 225 13.78 0.41 8.09
N PRO A 226 14.18 1.28 9.04
CA PRO A 226 13.38 1.51 10.24
C PRO A 226 12.10 2.28 9.90
N ASP A 227 11.06 2.05 10.69
CA ASP A 227 9.85 2.86 10.65
C ASP A 227 10.17 4.30 11.07
N ILE A 228 9.59 5.26 10.35
CA ILE A 228 9.70 6.69 10.65
C ILE A 228 8.51 7.15 11.50
N ASP A 229 8.69 8.25 12.22
CA ASP A 229 7.63 8.92 12.95
C ASP A 229 6.87 9.94 12.07
N ALA A 230 5.81 10.51 12.64
CA ALA A 230 4.96 11.46 11.93
C ALA A 230 5.67 12.79 11.61
N ALA A 231 6.57 13.23 12.49
CA ALA A 231 7.31 14.47 12.33
C ALA A 231 8.30 14.38 11.16
N THR A 232 9.07 13.27 11.11
CA THR A 232 9.99 12.98 10.01
C THR A 232 9.26 12.88 8.67
N CYS A 233 8.13 12.15 8.63
CA CYS A 233 7.32 12.03 7.42
C CYS A 233 6.83 13.42 6.94
N SER A 234 6.34 14.25 7.86
CA SER A 234 5.82 15.58 7.52
C SER A 234 6.93 16.53 7.04
N ALA A 235 8.12 16.45 7.64
CA ALA A 235 9.28 17.26 7.25
C ALA A 235 9.75 16.91 5.83
N TRP A 236 9.80 15.63 5.47
CA TRP A 236 10.22 15.20 4.14
C TRP A 236 9.21 15.59 3.05
N ILE A 237 7.92 15.45 3.31
CA ILE A 237 6.88 15.91 2.38
C ILE A 237 6.96 17.43 2.17
N ALA A 238 7.20 18.19 3.24
CA ALA A 238 7.36 19.65 3.15
C ALA A 238 8.61 20.06 2.37
N LEU A 239 9.73 19.36 2.56
CA LEU A 239 10.97 19.58 1.81
C LEU A 239 10.78 19.33 0.32
N ALA A 240 10.14 18.22 -0.05
CA ALA A 240 9.85 17.89 -1.44
C ALA A 240 8.97 18.96 -2.11
N ALA A 241 7.97 19.49 -1.39
CA ALA A 241 7.11 20.57 -1.89
C ALA A 241 7.86 21.89 -2.13
N GLN A 242 8.93 22.18 -1.36
CA GLN A 242 9.75 23.36 -1.58
C GLN A 242 10.62 23.23 -2.83
N GLU A 243 11.19 22.06 -3.08
CA GLU A 243 12.02 21.81 -4.27
C GLU A 243 11.22 21.85 -5.58
N ASP A 244 9.97 21.39 -5.57
CA ASP A 244 9.07 21.50 -6.72
C ASP A 244 8.78 22.97 -7.08
N GLY A 245 8.55 23.81 -6.06
CA GLY A 245 8.36 25.26 -6.21
C GLY A 245 9.56 25.99 -6.83
N THR A 246 10.78 25.46 -6.67
CA THR A 246 11.99 26.01 -7.30
C THR A 246 12.23 25.52 -8.74
N ASN A 247 11.66 24.37 -9.14
CA ASN A 247 11.89 23.74 -10.45
C ASN A 247 10.83 24.03 -11.53
N GLY A 248 9.77 24.77 -11.20
CA GLY A 248 8.92 25.44 -12.19
C GLY A 248 7.49 24.91 -12.27
N SER A 249 6.55 25.81 -12.00
CA SER A 249 5.36 26.08 -12.82
C SER A 249 4.68 24.89 -13.51
N ARG A 250 4.26 23.89 -12.73
CA ARG A 250 3.08 23.07 -13.05
C ARG A 250 2.11 23.10 -11.88
N ALA A 251 1.69 24.30 -11.51
CA ALA A 251 0.41 24.46 -10.83
C ALA A 251 -0.67 24.00 -11.83
N LEU A 252 -1.20 22.80 -11.61
CA LEU A 252 -2.50 22.42 -12.15
C LEU A 252 -3.48 23.56 -11.86
N GLY A 253 -4.13 23.99 -12.93
CA GLY A 253 -4.99 25.14 -12.95
C GLY A 253 -6.04 25.10 -11.85
N ALA A 254 -6.43 26.30 -11.44
CA ALA A 254 -7.75 26.55 -10.89
C ALA A 254 -8.80 25.77 -11.70
N PRO A 255 -9.83 25.20 -11.06
CA PRO A 255 -10.93 24.60 -11.79
C PRO A 255 -11.55 25.68 -12.68
N ALA A 256 -11.65 25.39 -13.97
CA ALA A 256 -12.56 26.11 -14.84
C ALA A 256 -13.99 25.70 -14.46
N CYS A 257 -14.55 26.37 -13.45
CA CYS A 257 -15.95 26.81 -13.40
C CYS A 257 -16.14 27.82 -12.27
#